data_AF-A0A9P9M8Y3-F1
#
_entry.id   AF-A0A9P9M8Y3-F1
#
_cell.length_a   1.000
_cell.length_b   1.000
_cell.length_c   1.000
_cell.angle_alpha   90.00
_cell.angle_beta   90.00
_cell.angle_gamma   90.00
#
_symmetry.space_group_name_H-M   'P 1'
#
loop_
_entity.id
_entity.type
_entity.pdbx_description
1 polymer ?
#
loop_
_entity_poly.entity_id
_entity_poly.type
_entity_poly.pdbx_seq_one_letter_code
_entity_poly.pdbx_strand_id
1 'polypeptide(L)'
;MADLYFSPPEAALRGLGLSSYEKFLLSRLIQTLRLGVYVSQKKNGTAGPIDHTHTGAAKCEAYIKSALSSEMLSDKLFPLRHTGSSMQFILQNLPVPSHSSQLSAMNIFQLCIWRTFAFGNSEYLQMTKIKTDDKPDLEKLHSIIQKWGNGPLKLSVPAYGQLQIIKAKIPIMLSSFWELSKEIFASQKPQSTPPSFATLHERLLSRKISSIPRHGLIAWLLTSDFFEYGLCQPPTIQDLAEHITSSGTSGPKGAMKIVAEKTGQPAPETADELAKVLGNVFGLLQNPPQKSPTIMKVVAGCEKVQGRELAVVDLEHALCKISRQDTRAKTGKGNGKGAAVKGKGGMSHGPNRMETTGQNEYSDGDEGNSMITGR
;
A
#
# COMPACT_ATOMS: atom_id res chain seq x y z
N MET A 1 -20.65 5.32 -15.37
CA MET A 1 -20.07 5.80 -14.10
C MET A 1 -20.20 4.73 -13.01
N ALA A 2 -19.41 4.77 -11.94
CA ALA A 2 -19.53 3.80 -10.84
C ALA A 2 -20.71 4.18 -9.92
N ASP A 3 -21.70 3.30 -9.77
CA ASP A 3 -22.79 3.48 -8.80
C ASP A 3 -22.34 3.05 -7.39
N LEU A 4 -21.67 3.98 -6.68
CA LEU A 4 -21.17 3.80 -5.33
C LEU A 4 -21.53 5.01 -4.49
N TYR A 5 -21.72 4.80 -3.18
CA TYR A 5 -22.27 5.80 -2.26
C TYR A 5 -21.62 7.20 -2.33
N PHE A 6 -20.30 7.26 -2.49
CA PHE A 6 -19.55 8.53 -2.55
C PHE A 6 -19.20 8.99 -3.96
N SER A 7 -19.70 8.33 -5.00
CA SER A 7 -19.39 8.68 -6.38
C SER A 7 -19.81 10.13 -6.70
N PRO A 8 -19.00 10.87 -7.48
CA PRO A 8 -19.45 12.14 -8.01
C PRO A 8 -20.57 11.92 -9.03
N PRO A 9 -21.55 12.83 -9.12
CA PRO A 9 -22.54 12.78 -10.20
C PRO A 9 -21.84 12.97 -11.55
N GLU A 10 -22.34 12.32 -12.60
CA GLU A 10 -21.74 12.37 -13.94
C GLU A 10 -21.58 13.80 -14.46
N ALA A 11 -22.57 14.65 -14.19
CA ALA A 11 -22.54 16.07 -14.57
C ALA A 11 -21.32 16.81 -14.01
N ALA A 12 -20.80 16.42 -12.84
CA ALA A 12 -19.64 17.05 -12.24
C ALA A 12 -18.32 16.69 -12.94
N LEU A 13 -18.30 15.67 -13.79
CA LEU A 13 -17.11 15.26 -14.56
C LEU A 13 -17.24 15.57 -16.07
N ARG A 14 -18.37 16.18 -16.49
CA ARG A 14 -18.56 16.60 -17.88
C ARG A 14 -17.66 17.81 -18.19
N GLY A 15 -17.13 17.85 -19.41
CA GLY A 15 -16.32 18.97 -19.89
C GLY A 15 -14.86 19.01 -19.38
N LEU A 16 -14.39 17.98 -18.67
CA LEU A 16 -13.00 17.93 -18.15
C LEU A 16 -11.94 17.52 -19.18
N GLY A 17 -12.28 17.39 -20.46
CA GLY A 17 -11.33 16.96 -21.50
C GLY A 17 -10.81 15.51 -21.38
N LEU A 18 -11.31 14.74 -20.43
CA LEU A 18 -10.87 13.36 -20.18
C LEU A 18 -11.56 12.33 -21.09
N SER A 19 -10.83 11.26 -21.43
CA SER A 19 -11.37 10.04 -22.05
C SER A 19 -12.36 9.31 -21.13
N SER A 20 -13.09 8.34 -21.67
CA SER A 20 -14.02 7.52 -20.86
C SER A 20 -13.30 6.74 -19.75
N TYR A 21 -12.12 6.17 -20.04
CA TYR A 21 -11.26 5.51 -19.06
C TYR A 21 -10.88 6.47 -17.92
N GLU A 22 -10.32 7.63 -18.26
CA GLU A 22 -9.85 8.62 -17.29
C GLU A 22 -11.01 9.20 -16.46
N LYS A 23 -12.17 9.46 -17.07
CA LYS A 23 -13.38 9.89 -16.33
C LYS A 23 -13.81 8.87 -15.31
N PHE A 24 -13.83 7.58 -15.68
CA PHE A 24 -14.19 6.52 -14.76
C PHE A 24 -13.16 6.36 -13.64
N LEU A 25 -11.86 6.44 -13.97
CA LEU A 25 -10.78 6.41 -12.99
C LEU A 25 -10.88 7.58 -12.01
N LEU A 26 -11.05 8.82 -12.50
CA LEU A 26 -11.25 10.01 -11.67
C LEU A 26 -12.49 9.85 -10.77
N SER A 27 -13.59 9.32 -11.30
CA SER A 27 -14.79 9.02 -10.51
C SER A 27 -14.49 8.08 -9.35
N ARG A 28 -13.73 7.00 -9.59
CA ARG A 28 -13.33 6.04 -8.56
C ARG A 28 -12.37 6.63 -7.54
N LEU A 29 -11.45 7.49 -7.96
CA LEU A 29 -10.56 8.20 -7.05
C LEU A 29 -11.34 9.16 -6.15
N ILE A 30 -12.21 10.02 -6.72
CA ILE A 30 -13.06 10.93 -5.93
C ILE A 30 -13.90 10.15 -4.92
N GLN A 31 -14.53 9.05 -5.35
CA GLN A 31 -15.30 8.18 -4.46
C GLN A 31 -14.45 7.63 -3.31
N THR A 32 -13.23 7.20 -3.61
CA THR A 32 -12.29 6.61 -2.65
C THR A 32 -11.76 7.65 -1.67
N LEU A 33 -11.40 8.84 -2.15
CA LEU A 33 -10.94 9.96 -1.35
C LEU A 33 -12.05 10.48 -0.42
N ARG A 34 -13.27 10.65 -0.93
CA ARG A 34 -14.45 11.01 -0.12
C ARG A 34 -14.72 9.99 0.99
N LEU A 35 -14.62 8.69 0.67
CA LEU A 35 -14.71 7.65 1.69
C LEU A 35 -13.62 7.81 2.75
N GLY A 36 -12.39 8.16 2.37
CA GLY A 36 -11.30 8.38 3.32
C GLY A 36 -11.54 9.57 4.24
N VAL A 37 -12.02 10.69 3.71
CA VAL A 37 -12.46 11.85 4.53
C VAL A 37 -13.56 11.42 5.49
N TYR A 38 -14.58 10.71 5.01
CA TYR A 38 -15.69 10.25 5.84
C TYR A 38 -15.24 9.30 6.96
N VAL A 39 -14.39 8.32 6.65
CA VAL A 39 -13.87 7.35 7.64
C VAL A 39 -13.06 8.07 8.72
N SER A 40 -12.23 9.05 8.34
CA SER A 40 -11.50 9.89 9.30
C SER A 40 -12.46 10.69 10.21
N GLN A 41 -13.46 11.35 9.63
CA GLN A 41 -14.48 12.08 10.38
C GLN A 41 -15.28 11.15 11.31
N LYS A 42 -15.60 9.93 10.86
CA LYS A 42 -16.34 8.94 11.66
C LYS A 42 -15.52 8.48 12.86
N LYS A 43 -14.23 8.23 12.67
CA LYS A 43 -13.28 7.92 13.76
C LYS A 43 -13.23 9.05 14.80
N ASN A 44 -13.36 10.29 14.35
CA ASN A 44 -13.31 11.49 15.21
C ASN A 44 -14.70 11.97 15.68
N GLY A 45 -15.78 11.21 15.46
CA GLY A 45 -17.13 11.60 15.91
C GLY A 45 -17.76 12.81 15.19
N THR A 46 -17.22 13.22 14.04
CA THR A 46 -17.68 14.42 13.29
C THR A 46 -18.39 14.11 11.97
N ALA A 47 -18.48 12.83 11.59
CA ALA A 47 -19.17 12.43 10.37
C ALA A 47 -20.69 12.49 10.52
N GLY A 48 -21.37 13.05 9.52
CA GLY A 48 -22.82 12.94 9.38
C GLY A 48 -23.30 11.49 9.17
N PRO A 49 -24.62 11.23 9.33
CA PRO A 49 -25.19 9.91 9.08
C PRO A 49 -25.07 9.49 7.61
N ILE A 50 -25.11 8.18 7.36
CA ILE A 50 -25.22 7.61 6.01
C ILE A 50 -26.68 7.72 5.56
N ASP A 51 -26.91 8.21 4.35
CA ASP A 51 -28.19 8.19 3.67
C ASP A 51 -28.50 6.78 3.18
N HIS A 52 -29.34 6.07 3.92
CA HIS A 52 -29.71 4.70 3.59
C HIS A 52 -30.61 4.57 2.35
N THR A 53 -31.06 5.68 1.73
CA THR A 53 -31.82 5.64 0.47
C THR A 53 -30.94 5.38 -0.74
N HIS A 54 -29.62 5.63 -0.66
CA HIS A 54 -28.69 5.34 -1.74
C HIS A 54 -28.41 3.83 -1.87
N THR A 55 -28.52 3.31 -3.10
CA THR A 55 -28.21 1.91 -3.49
C THR A 55 -26.86 1.37 -3.00
N GLY A 56 -25.86 2.24 -2.80
CA GLY A 56 -24.51 1.89 -2.35
C GLY A 56 -24.31 1.92 -0.82
N ALA A 57 -25.30 2.36 -0.04
CA ALA A 57 -25.16 2.65 1.39
C ALA A 57 -24.73 1.41 2.21
N ALA A 58 -25.42 0.28 2.04
CA ALA A 58 -25.13 -0.94 2.81
C ALA A 58 -23.70 -1.47 2.61
N LYS A 59 -23.20 -1.44 1.37
CA LYS A 59 -21.81 -1.86 1.06
C LYS A 59 -20.80 -0.86 1.63
N CYS A 60 -21.12 0.43 1.56
CA CYS A 60 -20.28 1.48 2.13
C CYS A 60 -20.14 1.30 3.64
N GLU A 61 -21.26 1.09 4.34
CA GLU A 61 -21.29 0.89 5.78
C GLU A 61 -20.53 -0.37 6.22
N ALA A 62 -20.71 -1.49 5.50
CA ALA A 62 -19.94 -2.71 5.75
C ALA A 62 -18.43 -2.50 5.58
N TYR A 63 -18.02 -1.72 4.57
CA TYR A 63 -16.62 -1.35 4.38
C TYR A 63 -16.11 -0.50 5.55
N ILE A 64 -16.84 0.54 5.94
CA ILE A 64 -16.49 1.46 7.04
C ILE A 64 -16.35 0.68 8.35
N LYS A 65 -17.34 -0.17 8.68
CA LYS A 65 -17.31 -1.03 9.87
C LYS A 65 -16.07 -1.93 9.88
N SER A 66 -15.72 -2.52 8.74
CA SER A 66 -14.52 -3.35 8.64
C SER A 66 -13.22 -2.54 8.73
N ALA A 67 -13.19 -1.32 8.18
CA ALA A 67 -12.01 -0.46 8.26
C ALA A 67 -11.74 -0.02 9.70
N LEU A 68 -12.78 0.16 10.51
CA LEU A 68 -12.69 0.63 11.89
C LEU A 68 -12.55 -0.50 12.93
N SER A 69 -12.54 -1.78 12.53
CA SER A 69 -12.61 -2.88 13.49
C SER A 69 -11.27 -3.29 14.11
N SER A 70 -10.13 -2.85 13.55
CA SER A 70 -8.80 -3.04 14.12
C SER A 70 -7.78 -2.10 13.48
N GLU A 71 -6.63 -1.90 14.10
CA GLU A 71 -5.53 -1.10 13.53
C GLU A 71 -5.01 -1.66 12.21
N MET A 72 -4.75 -2.98 12.16
CA MET A 72 -4.37 -3.67 10.94
C MET A 72 -5.37 -3.41 9.81
N LEU A 73 -6.67 -3.50 10.10
CA LEU A 73 -7.70 -3.24 9.08
C LEU A 73 -7.82 -1.77 8.73
N SER A 74 -7.57 -0.86 9.68
CA SER A 74 -7.47 0.57 9.41
C SER A 74 -6.37 0.84 8.39
N ASP A 75 -5.13 0.39 8.63
CA ASP A 75 -4.02 0.59 7.69
C ASP A 75 -4.28 -0.09 6.33
N LYS A 76 -4.94 -1.25 6.35
CA LYS A 76 -5.33 -1.96 5.12
C LYS A 76 -6.44 -1.25 4.35
N LEU A 77 -7.38 -0.58 4.98
CA LEU A 77 -8.62 -0.15 4.32
C LEU A 77 -8.79 1.38 4.26
N PHE A 78 -8.08 2.15 5.06
CA PHE A 78 -8.19 3.61 5.08
C PHE A 78 -7.66 4.20 3.77
N PRO A 79 -8.51 4.91 2.99
CA PRO A 79 -8.12 5.48 1.69
C PRO A 79 -7.10 6.60 1.72
N LEU A 80 -6.93 7.28 2.86
CA LEU A 80 -5.98 8.38 3.00
C LEU A 80 -4.82 7.92 3.86
N ARG A 81 -3.60 8.04 3.30
CA ARG A 81 -2.38 7.43 3.85
C ARG A 81 -2.16 7.82 5.31
N HIS A 82 -2.25 9.10 5.61
CA HIS A 82 -1.97 9.64 6.95
C HIS A 82 -3.08 9.36 7.96
N THR A 83 -4.24 8.84 7.55
CA THR A 83 -5.37 8.62 8.47
C THR A 83 -5.39 7.24 9.12
N GLY A 84 -4.58 6.30 8.60
CA GLY A 84 -4.44 4.95 9.17
C GLY A 84 -3.81 4.98 10.56
N SER A 85 -4.19 4.04 11.42
CA SER A 85 -3.74 4.01 12.82
C SER A 85 -2.22 3.97 12.96
N SER A 86 -1.49 3.19 12.15
CA SER A 86 -0.02 3.13 12.24
C SER A 86 0.63 4.42 11.76
N MET A 87 0.13 5.05 10.68
CA MET A 87 0.68 6.34 10.24
C MET A 87 0.41 7.45 11.25
N GLN A 88 -0.77 7.48 11.86
CA GLN A 88 -1.07 8.42 12.95
C GLN A 88 -0.12 8.24 14.13
N PHE A 89 0.16 6.98 14.53
CA PHE A 89 1.16 6.70 15.56
C PHE A 89 2.55 7.25 15.17
N ILE A 90 3.00 6.99 13.94
CA ILE A 90 4.30 7.46 13.44
C ILE A 90 4.36 8.98 13.48
N LEU A 91 3.37 9.68 12.92
CA LEU A 91 3.32 11.15 12.87
C LEU A 91 3.24 11.79 14.27
N GLN A 92 2.61 11.14 15.24
CA GLN A 92 2.56 11.63 16.63
C GLN A 92 3.89 11.45 17.36
N ASN A 93 4.61 10.35 17.10
CA ASN A 93 5.83 10.00 17.83
C ASN A 93 7.12 10.45 17.12
N LEU A 94 7.04 10.74 15.83
CA LEU A 94 8.09 11.29 15.01
C LEU A 94 7.45 12.30 14.03
N PRO A 95 7.11 13.52 14.49
CA PRO A 95 6.50 14.52 13.64
C PRO A 95 7.36 14.86 12.41
N VAL A 96 6.70 15.16 11.29
CA VAL A 96 7.40 15.64 10.09
C VAL A 96 8.06 16.99 10.41
N PRO A 97 9.38 17.13 10.25
CA PRO A 97 10.08 18.35 10.60
C PRO A 97 9.81 19.45 9.57
N SER A 98 9.99 20.71 9.97
CA SER A 98 9.94 21.84 9.03
C SER A 98 11.09 21.83 8.04
N HIS A 99 12.24 21.26 8.43
CA HIS A 99 13.41 21.05 7.57
C HIS A 99 14.07 19.71 7.86
N SER A 100 14.52 19.03 6.81
CA SER A 100 15.09 17.68 6.94
C SER A 100 16.42 17.65 7.71
N SER A 101 17.10 18.79 7.89
CA SER A 101 18.28 18.95 8.76
C SER A 101 17.99 18.70 10.25
N GLN A 102 16.71 18.70 10.66
CA GLN A 102 16.30 18.38 12.03
C GLN A 102 16.24 16.87 12.29
N LEU A 103 16.38 16.04 11.25
CA LEU A 103 16.35 14.59 11.38
C LEU A 103 17.73 14.07 11.78
N SER A 104 17.76 13.17 12.75
CA SER A 104 18.93 12.36 13.05
C SER A 104 18.91 11.07 12.22
N ALA A 105 20.07 10.41 12.09
CA ALA A 105 20.14 9.05 11.57
C ALA A 105 19.22 8.09 12.36
N MET A 106 19.00 8.35 13.66
CA MET A 106 18.08 7.56 14.48
C MET A 106 16.63 7.71 14.01
N ASN A 107 16.19 8.93 13.65
CA ASN A 107 14.85 9.14 13.13
C ASN A 107 14.60 8.35 11.83
N ILE A 108 15.57 8.37 10.91
CA ILE A 108 15.51 7.62 9.65
C ILE A 108 15.47 6.10 9.92
N PHE A 109 16.26 5.64 10.88
CA PHE A 109 16.30 4.24 11.29
C PHE A 109 14.99 3.78 11.94
N GLN A 110 14.39 4.63 12.79
CA GLN A 110 13.10 4.39 13.42
C GLN A 110 12.00 4.20 12.38
N LEU A 111 11.96 5.04 11.33
CA LEU A 111 11.05 4.90 10.19
C LEU A 111 11.25 3.54 9.50
N CYS A 112 12.50 3.14 9.26
CA CYS A 112 12.81 1.84 8.65
C CYS A 112 12.25 0.67 9.47
N ILE A 113 12.42 0.69 10.78
CA ILE A 113 11.94 -0.37 11.67
C ILE A 113 10.41 -0.41 11.67
N TRP A 114 9.79 0.73 11.94
CA TRP A 114 8.33 0.81 12.05
C TRP A 114 7.65 0.38 10.77
N ARG A 115 8.14 0.87 9.63
CA ARG A 115 7.55 0.54 8.33
C ARG A 115 7.74 -0.91 7.94
N THR A 116 8.90 -1.49 8.27
CA THR A 116 9.26 -2.85 7.82
C THR A 116 8.66 -3.93 8.72
N PHE A 117 8.76 -3.78 10.04
CA PHE A 117 8.46 -4.88 10.97
C PHE A 117 7.16 -4.68 11.74
N ALA A 118 6.85 -3.45 12.17
CA ALA A 118 5.78 -3.19 13.15
C ALA A 118 4.48 -2.64 12.52
N PHE A 119 4.49 -2.23 11.25
CA PHE A 119 3.38 -1.55 10.61
C PHE A 119 2.09 -2.39 10.62
N GLY A 120 1.01 -1.83 11.17
CA GLY A 120 -0.27 -2.50 11.39
C GLY A 120 -0.51 -3.02 12.81
N ASN A 121 0.37 -2.71 13.77
CA ASN A 121 0.26 -3.11 15.17
C ASN A 121 0.91 -2.04 16.09
N SER A 122 0.10 -1.32 16.87
CA SER A 122 0.58 -0.26 17.77
C SER A 122 1.43 -0.75 18.92
N GLU A 123 1.18 -1.95 19.44
CA GLU A 123 2.03 -2.56 20.47
C GLU A 123 3.44 -2.79 19.93
N TYR A 124 3.56 -3.32 18.72
CA TYR A 124 4.87 -3.51 18.08
C TYR A 124 5.56 -2.18 17.81
N LEU A 125 4.83 -1.17 17.32
CA LEU A 125 5.37 0.17 17.10
C LEU A 125 5.92 0.76 18.42
N GLN A 126 5.17 0.59 19.51
CA GLN A 126 5.56 1.05 20.85
C GLN A 126 6.77 0.30 21.40
N MET A 127 6.82 -1.03 21.27
CA MET A 127 7.92 -1.86 21.75
C MET A 127 9.24 -1.55 21.05
N THR A 128 9.21 -1.15 19.77
CA THR A 128 10.40 -0.78 19.01
C THR A 128 10.64 0.73 18.94
N LYS A 129 9.97 1.53 19.76
CA LYS A 129 10.24 2.96 19.85
C LYS A 129 11.58 3.19 20.55
N ILE A 130 12.49 3.85 19.84
CA ILE A 130 13.81 4.25 20.32
C ILE A 130 13.67 5.63 20.97
N LYS A 131 14.21 5.78 22.18
CA LYS A 131 14.00 6.96 23.04
C LYS A 131 15.19 7.91 23.10
N THR A 132 16.36 7.49 22.61
CA THR A 132 17.60 8.28 22.63
C THR A 132 18.18 8.40 21.23
N ASP A 133 18.91 9.48 20.96
CA ASP A 133 19.64 9.70 19.71
C ASP A 133 21.01 8.99 19.68
N ASP A 134 21.32 8.16 20.68
CA ASP A 134 22.53 7.34 20.73
C ASP A 134 22.54 6.25 19.65
N LYS A 135 23.61 5.47 19.54
CA LYS A 135 23.66 4.28 18.67
C LYS A 135 22.53 3.30 19.04
N PRO A 136 21.78 2.75 18.05
CA PRO A 136 20.70 1.81 18.35
C PRO A 136 21.23 0.50 18.93
N ASP A 137 20.53 0.00 19.95
CA ASP A 137 20.72 -1.34 20.50
C ASP A 137 20.07 -2.38 19.57
N LEU A 138 20.84 -2.82 18.57
CA LEU A 138 20.38 -3.76 17.55
C LEU A 138 20.05 -5.14 18.14
N GLU A 139 20.76 -5.57 19.19
CA GLU A 139 20.53 -6.87 19.83
C GLU A 139 19.21 -6.88 20.59
N LYS A 140 18.91 -5.81 21.33
CA LYS A 140 17.62 -5.64 21.99
C LYS A 140 16.47 -5.56 20.99
N LEU A 141 16.62 -4.78 19.92
CA LEU A 141 15.61 -4.71 18.85
C LEU A 141 15.38 -6.09 18.22
N HIS A 142 16.45 -6.82 17.94
CA HIS A 142 16.38 -8.18 17.41
C HIS A 142 15.61 -9.11 18.37
N SER A 143 15.96 -9.11 19.66
CA SER A 143 15.28 -9.92 20.69
C SER A 143 13.79 -9.62 20.80
N ILE A 144 13.41 -8.34 20.66
CA ILE A 144 12.00 -7.92 20.64
C ILE A 144 11.31 -8.46 19.39
N ILE A 145 11.84 -8.19 18.20
CA ILE A 145 11.19 -8.52 16.91
C ILE A 145 11.09 -10.03 16.71
N GLN A 146 12.08 -10.81 17.16
CA GLN A 146 12.06 -12.27 17.04
C GLN A 146 10.87 -12.93 17.77
N LYS A 147 10.34 -12.31 18.82
CA LYS A 147 9.20 -12.83 19.60
C LYS A 147 7.88 -12.67 18.86
N TRP A 148 7.81 -11.88 17.79
CA TRP A 148 6.57 -11.57 17.09
C TRP A 148 6.16 -12.69 16.12
N GLY A 149 4.85 -12.93 16.00
CA GLY A 149 4.27 -13.93 15.10
C GLY A 149 4.34 -15.38 15.63
N ASN A 150 3.55 -16.27 15.04
CA ASN A 150 3.21 -17.59 15.61
C ASN A 150 4.23 -18.71 15.30
N GLY A 151 5.43 -18.40 14.82
CA GLY A 151 6.41 -19.42 14.43
C GLY A 151 7.86 -18.96 14.45
N PRO A 152 8.82 -19.89 14.47
CA PRO A 152 10.24 -19.58 14.63
C PRO A 152 10.92 -19.05 13.36
N LEU A 153 10.33 -19.32 12.17
CA LEU A 153 11.01 -19.06 10.89
C LEU A 153 10.65 -17.73 10.25
N LYS A 154 9.38 -17.33 10.33
CA LYS A 154 8.85 -16.20 9.56
C LYS A 154 8.02 -15.26 10.42
N LEU A 155 8.13 -13.98 10.12
CA LEU A 155 7.34 -12.89 10.66
C LEU A 155 6.41 -12.35 9.57
N SER A 156 5.11 -12.45 9.76
CA SER A 156 4.13 -11.78 8.90
C SER A 156 4.06 -10.30 9.30
N VAL A 157 4.12 -9.38 8.32
CA VAL A 157 3.88 -7.96 8.60
C VAL A 157 2.38 -7.69 8.52
N PRO A 158 1.70 -7.31 9.62
CA PRO A 158 0.24 -7.33 9.72
C PRO A 158 -0.46 -6.60 8.58
N ALA A 159 0.00 -5.39 8.21
CA ALA A 159 -0.62 -4.56 7.20
C ALA A 159 -0.41 -5.04 5.74
N TYR A 160 0.66 -5.78 5.45
CA TYR A 160 1.11 -6.08 4.08
C TYR A 160 0.75 -7.48 3.57
N GLY A 161 -0.16 -8.17 4.25
CA GLY A 161 -0.77 -9.40 3.74
C GLY A 161 0.23 -10.54 3.62
N GLN A 162 0.66 -10.84 2.38
CA GLN A 162 1.53 -11.98 2.05
C GLN A 162 3.02 -11.74 2.32
N LEU A 163 3.43 -10.52 2.68
CA LEU A 163 4.83 -10.25 3.00
C LEU A 163 5.25 -11.03 4.27
N GLN A 164 6.28 -11.85 4.12
CA GLN A 164 6.87 -12.64 5.19
C GLN A 164 8.36 -12.35 5.29
N ILE A 165 8.79 -11.87 6.46
CA ILE A 165 10.20 -11.63 6.78
C ILE A 165 10.79 -12.91 7.36
N ILE A 166 11.96 -13.33 6.89
CA ILE A 166 12.69 -14.48 7.45
C ILE A 166 13.36 -14.03 8.75
N LYS A 167 12.97 -14.61 9.89
CA LYS A 167 13.44 -14.17 11.21
C LYS A 167 14.95 -14.24 11.38
N ALA A 168 15.59 -15.27 10.81
CA ALA A 168 17.04 -15.42 10.82
C ALA A 168 17.80 -14.29 10.10
N LYS A 169 17.13 -13.49 9.26
CA LYS A 169 17.73 -12.36 8.53
C LYS A 169 17.54 -11.02 9.25
N ILE A 170 16.74 -10.95 10.32
CA ILE A 170 16.46 -9.71 11.05
C ILE A 170 17.74 -8.99 11.51
N PRO A 171 18.77 -9.65 12.09
CA PRO A 171 19.99 -8.95 12.51
C PRO A 171 20.66 -8.18 11.38
N ILE A 172 20.85 -8.85 10.24
CA ILE A 172 21.49 -8.26 9.06
C ILE A 172 20.62 -7.13 8.50
N MET A 173 19.29 -7.31 8.46
CA MET A 173 18.38 -6.24 8.03
C MET A 173 18.48 -4.99 8.92
N LEU A 174 18.49 -5.17 10.25
CA LEU A 174 18.64 -4.06 11.20
C LEU A 174 19.97 -3.34 11.01
N SER A 175 21.08 -4.08 10.86
CA SER A 175 22.38 -3.48 10.54
C SER A 175 22.36 -2.71 9.22
N SER A 176 21.80 -3.29 8.15
CA SER A 176 21.71 -2.62 6.84
C SER A 176 20.86 -1.35 6.88
N PHE A 177 19.74 -1.37 7.62
CA PHE A 177 18.91 -0.17 7.81
C PHE A 177 19.66 0.91 8.60
N TRP A 178 20.43 0.53 9.62
CA TRP A 178 21.21 1.49 10.39
C TRP A 178 22.29 2.15 9.53
N GLU A 179 23.05 1.36 8.75
CA GLU A 179 24.05 1.89 7.83
C GLU A 179 23.43 2.81 6.77
N LEU A 180 22.31 2.40 6.16
CA LEU A 180 21.56 3.24 5.23
C LEU A 180 21.14 4.56 5.89
N SER A 181 20.65 4.52 7.13
CA SER A 181 20.16 5.70 7.84
C SER A 181 21.29 6.71 8.10
N LYS A 182 22.48 6.22 8.50
CA LYS A 182 23.68 7.06 8.64
C LYS A 182 24.09 7.71 7.32
N GLU A 183 24.03 6.96 6.23
CA GLU A 183 24.42 7.48 4.91
C GLU A 183 23.45 8.51 4.37
N ILE A 184 22.14 8.28 4.53
CA ILE A 184 21.12 9.27 4.15
C ILE A 184 21.37 10.55 4.95
N PHE A 185 21.48 10.43 6.28
CA PHE A 185 21.76 11.56 7.16
C PHE A 185 23.05 12.31 6.77
N ALA A 186 24.16 11.60 6.57
CA ALA A 186 25.43 12.21 6.17
C ALA A 186 25.38 12.88 4.78
N SER A 187 24.46 12.45 3.91
CA SER A 187 24.24 13.08 2.60
C SER A 187 23.36 14.33 2.65
N GLN A 188 22.74 14.65 3.79
CA GLN A 188 21.96 15.87 3.95
C GLN A 188 22.90 17.05 4.17
N LYS A 189 22.96 17.97 3.20
CA LYS A 189 23.63 19.26 3.38
C LYS A 189 22.58 20.35 3.55
N PRO A 190 22.73 21.31 4.50
CA PRO A 190 21.73 22.33 4.81
C PRO A 190 21.27 23.21 3.62
N GLN A 191 22.01 23.22 2.51
CA GLN A 191 21.75 24.06 1.34
C GLN A 191 21.69 23.27 0.02
N SER A 192 21.74 21.92 0.07
CA SER A 192 21.64 21.11 -1.15
C SER A 192 20.21 20.72 -1.43
N THR A 193 19.80 20.75 -2.70
CA THR A 193 18.59 20.08 -3.16
C THR A 193 18.66 18.59 -2.76
N PRO A 194 17.62 18.04 -2.10
CA PRO A 194 17.59 16.63 -1.76
C PRO A 194 17.63 15.76 -3.04
N PRO A 195 18.12 14.52 -2.97
CA PRO A 195 18.15 13.62 -4.12
C PRO A 195 16.73 13.37 -4.66
N SER A 196 16.62 12.96 -5.93
CA SER A 196 15.33 12.54 -6.49
C SER A 196 14.79 11.30 -5.78
N PHE A 197 13.47 11.08 -5.87
CA PHE A 197 12.82 9.89 -5.34
C PHE A 197 13.47 8.61 -5.88
N ALA A 198 13.62 8.51 -7.22
CA ALA A 198 14.28 7.39 -7.90
C ALA A 198 15.71 7.15 -7.39
N THR A 199 16.49 8.22 -7.17
CA THR A 199 17.87 8.09 -6.66
C THR A 199 17.90 7.46 -5.27
N LEU A 200 17.02 7.91 -4.37
CA LEU A 200 16.96 7.36 -3.02
C LEU A 200 16.38 5.94 -3.00
N HIS A 201 15.41 5.66 -3.89
CA HIS A 201 14.86 4.32 -4.10
C HIS A 201 15.94 3.33 -4.56
N GLU A 202 16.70 3.65 -5.60
CA GLU A 202 17.80 2.78 -6.08
C GLU A 202 18.90 2.62 -5.03
N ARG A 203 19.19 3.65 -4.22
CA ARG A 203 20.13 3.54 -3.09
C ARG A 203 19.65 2.54 -2.04
N LEU A 204 18.35 2.52 -1.72
CA LEU A 204 17.77 1.52 -0.83
C LEU A 204 17.86 0.11 -1.45
N LEU A 205 17.60 -0.03 -2.74
CA LEU A 205 17.64 -1.33 -3.43
C LEU A 205 19.05 -1.90 -3.56
N SER A 206 20.06 -1.05 -3.78
CA SER A 206 21.45 -1.48 -3.93
C SER A 206 22.03 -2.10 -2.65
N ARG A 207 21.43 -1.82 -1.48
CA ARG A 207 21.77 -2.44 -0.19
C ARG A 207 21.44 -3.93 -0.11
N LYS A 208 20.60 -4.44 -1.02
CA LYS A 208 20.17 -5.86 -1.06
C LYS A 208 19.67 -6.35 0.32
N ILE A 209 18.89 -5.51 1.01
CA ILE A 209 18.34 -5.83 2.33
C ILE A 209 17.45 -7.07 2.19
N SER A 210 17.77 -8.13 2.94
CA SER A 210 17.03 -9.40 2.88
C SER A 210 15.54 -9.19 3.09
N SER A 211 14.68 -9.91 2.35
CA SER A 211 13.21 -9.77 2.40
C SER A 211 12.64 -8.43 1.89
N ILE A 212 13.45 -7.52 1.36
CA ILE A 212 13.00 -6.38 0.55
C ILE A 212 13.33 -6.69 -0.92
N PRO A 213 12.38 -7.22 -1.70
CA PRO A 213 12.63 -7.48 -3.11
C PRO A 213 12.79 -6.19 -3.90
N ARG A 214 13.55 -6.25 -5.01
CA ARG A 214 13.89 -5.08 -5.85
C ARG A 214 12.67 -4.26 -6.30
N HIS A 215 11.58 -4.95 -6.65
CA HIS A 215 10.31 -4.32 -7.04
C HIS A 215 9.22 -4.54 -5.98
N GLY A 216 9.63 -4.55 -4.71
CA GLY A 216 8.80 -4.83 -3.56
C GLY A 216 8.07 -3.62 -3.01
N LEU A 217 6.93 -3.88 -2.36
CA LEU A 217 6.13 -2.85 -1.68
C LEU A 217 6.95 -2.07 -0.63
N ILE A 218 7.78 -2.74 0.17
CA ILE A 218 8.52 -2.09 1.27
C ILE A 218 9.46 -0.99 0.78
N ALA A 219 10.18 -1.22 -0.33
CA ALA A 219 11.11 -0.22 -0.86
C ALA A 219 10.37 1.05 -1.26
N TRP A 220 9.29 0.90 -2.02
CA TRP A 220 8.40 2.00 -2.40
C TRP A 220 7.84 2.75 -1.19
N LEU A 221 7.34 2.01 -0.18
CA LEU A 221 6.75 2.60 1.00
C LEU A 221 7.76 3.34 1.88
N LEU A 222 8.98 2.82 2.03
CA LEU A 222 10.07 3.47 2.75
C LEU A 222 10.52 4.75 2.06
N THR A 223 10.75 4.72 0.74
CA THR A 223 11.12 5.93 0.01
C THR A 223 9.99 6.95 0.01
N SER A 224 8.73 6.49 0.01
CA SER A 224 7.57 7.37 0.25
C SER A 224 7.61 8.03 1.62
N ASP A 225 7.94 7.30 2.69
CA ASP A 225 8.14 7.91 4.01
C ASP A 225 9.32 8.91 3.96
N PHE A 226 10.44 8.56 3.35
CA PHE A 226 11.58 9.47 3.24
C PHE A 226 11.26 10.78 2.52
N PHE A 227 10.43 10.74 1.48
CA PHE A 227 9.90 11.94 0.83
C PHE A 227 9.11 12.82 1.83
N GLU A 228 8.19 12.23 2.60
CA GLU A 228 7.36 12.97 3.57
C GLU A 228 8.20 13.72 4.61
N TYR A 229 9.38 13.18 4.93
CA TYR A 229 10.34 13.75 5.86
C TYR A 229 11.40 14.65 5.18
N GLY A 230 11.25 14.95 3.88
CA GLY A 230 12.13 15.85 3.14
C GLY A 230 13.53 15.30 2.85
N LEU A 231 13.70 13.97 2.87
CA LEU A 231 14.96 13.28 2.58
C LEU A 231 15.18 13.07 1.07
N CYS A 232 14.12 13.13 0.28
CA CYS A 232 14.16 13.14 -1.19
C CYS A 232 13.05 14.03 -1.74
N GLN A 233 13.15 14.36 -3.03
CA GLN A 233 12.07 14.99 -3.78
C GLN A 233 10.83 14.06 -3.87
N PRO A 234 9.63 14.62 -4.06
CA PRO A 234 8.42 13.82 -4.29
C PRO A 234 8.57 12.87 -5.48
N PRO A 235 7.93 11.69 -5.45
CA PRO A 235 7.86 10.84 -6.63
C PRO A 235 7.09 11.53 -7.74
N THR A 236 7.58 11.36 -8.96
CA THR A 236 6.90 11.77 -10.18
C THR A 236 5.80 10.77 -10.54
N ILE A 237 4.90 11.18 -11.45
CA ILE A 237 3.91 10.25 -12.01
C ILE A 237 4.59 9.11 -12.79
N GLN A 238 5.75 9.38 -13.41
CA GLN A 238 6.55 8.35 -14.06
C GLN A 238 7.08 7.32 -13.05
N ASP A 239 7.64 7.77 -11.91
CA ASP A 239 8.10 6.87 -10.85
C ASP A 239 6.98 5.94 -10.37
N LEU A 240 5.75 6.47 -10.23
CA LEU A 240 4.58 5.66 -9.88
C LEU A 240 4.20 4.69 -10.99
N ALA A 241 4.19 5.12 -12.25
CA ALA A 241 3.83 4.26 -13.37
C ALA A 241 4.83 3.10 -13.54
N GLU A 242 6.12 3.37 -13.40
CA GLU A 242 7.20 2.37 -13.38
C GLU A 242 7.06 1.44 -12.17
N HIS A 243 6.77 1.97 -10.98
CA HIS A 243 6.50 1.15 -9.80
C HIS A 243 5.31 0.22 -10.06
N ILE A 244 4.20 0.72 -10.60
CA ILE A 244 3.02 -0.08 -10.87
C ILE A 244 3.35 -1.15 -11.91
N THR A 245 3.99 -0.83 -13.04
CA THR A 245 4.24 -1.81 -14.11
C THR A 245 5.27 -2.86 -13.71
N SER A 246 6.38 -2.46 -13.09
CA SER A 246 7.49 -3.35 -12.70
C SER A 246 7.20 -4.17 -11.44
N SER A 247 6.37 -3.69 -10.53
CA SER A 247 6.11 -4.41 -9.29
C SER A 247 5.14 -5.57 -9.49
N GLY A 248 5.34 -6.62 -8.70
CA GLY A 248 4.34 -7.68 -8.52
C GLY A 248 3.14 -7.24 -7.67
N THR A 249 3.03 -5.95 -7.33
CA THR A 249 1.95 -5.47 -6.44
C THR A 249 0.61 -5.50 -7.17
N SER A 250 -0.38 -6.13 -6.53
CA SER A 250 -1.70 -6.39 -7.14
C SER A 250 -2.69 -5.24 -7.00
N GLY A 251 -2.41 -4.25 -6.14
CA GLY A 251 -3.35 -3.19 -5.79
C GLY A 251 -3.66 -2.24 -6.95
N PRO A 252 -2.71 -1.37 -7.36
CA PRO A 252 -2.95 -0.40 -8.41
C PRO A 252 -3.20 -1.03 -9.78
N LYS A 253 -2.49 -2.13 -10.12
CA LYS A 253 -2.79 -2.95 -11.31
C LYS A 253 -4.25 -3.42 -11.31
N GLY A 254 -4.75 -3.88 -10.17
CA GLY A 254 -6.15 -4.28 -10.00
C GLY A 254 -7.12 -3.14 -10.24
N ALA A 255 -6.81 -1.92 -9.80
CA ALA A 255 -7.63 -0.75 -10.10
C ALA A 255 -7.71 -0.46 -11.59
N MET A 256 -6.58 -0.50 -12.31
CA MET A 256 -6.56 -0.32 -13.77
C MET A 256 -7.41 -1.38 -14.48
N LYS A 257 -7.27 -2.65 -14.08
CA LYS A 257 -8.09 -3.75 -14.61
C LYS A 257 -9.59 -3.51 -14.38
N ILE A 258 -9.98 -3.06 -13.19
CA ILE A 258 -11.39 -2.73 -12.89
C ILE A 258 -11.91 -1.61 -13.77
N VAL A 259 -11.10 -0.56 -14.02
CA VAL A 259 -11.50 0.53 -14.91
C VAL A 259 -11.69 0.01 -16.34
N ALA A 260 -10.70 -0.74 -16.85
CA ALA A 260 -10.76 -1.35 -18.18
C ALA A 260 -12.02 -2.21 -18.38
N GLU A 261 -12.29 -3.13 -17.44
CA GLU A 261 -13.49 -3.98 -17.46
C GLU A 261 -14.80 -3.18 -17.46
N LYS A 262 -14.83 -2.02 -16.79
CA LYS A 262 -16.04 -1.20 -16.66
C LYS A 262 -16.26 -0.24 -17.82
N THR A 263 -15.20 0.17 -18.52
CA THR A 263 -15.30 1.07 -19.66
C THR A 263 -15.25 0.34 -21.00
N GLY A 264 -14.88 -0.94 -21.02
CA GLY A 264 -14.66 -1.71 -22.25
C GLY A 264 -13.43 -1.23 -23.02
N GLN A 265 -12.52 -0.51 -22.37
CA GLN A 265 -11.28 0.02 -22.96
C GLN A 265 -10.07 -0.75 -22.42
N PRO A 266 -8.99 -0.91 -23.21
CA PRO A 266 -7.79 -1.59 -22.74
C PRO A 266 -7.17 -0.85 -21.54
N ALA A 267 -6.59 -1.62 -20.63
CA ALA A 267 -5.75 -1.04 -19.58
C ALA A 267 -4.41 -0.58 -20.20
N PRO A 268 -3.79 0.50 -19.68
CA PRO A 268 -2.44 0.89 -20.10
C PRO A 268 -1.45 -0.26 -19.93
N GLU A 269 -0.68 -0.58 -20.96
CA GLU A 269 0.25 -1.71 -20.97
C GLU A 269 1.68 -1.29 -20.64
N THR A 270 2.05 -0.06 -20.98
CA THR A 270 3.38 0.50 -20.73
C THR A 270 3.39 1.52 -19.59
N ALA A 271 4.58 1.78 -19.03
CA ALA A 271 4.75 2.81 -18.01
C ALA A 271 4.36 4.19 -18.54
N ASP A 272 4.71 4.52 -19.80
CA ASP A 272 4.43 5.83 -20.39
C ASP A 272 2.94 6.06 -20.62
N GLU A 273 2.22 5.04 -21.12
CA GLU A 273 0.76 5.09 -21.26
C GLU A 273 0.09 5.28 -19.90
N LEU A 274 0.53 4.53 -18.89
CA LEU A 274 0.01 4.63 -17.54
C LEU A 274 0.31 6.01 -16.94
N ALA A 275 1.53 6.52 -17.12
CA ALA A 275 1.93 7.84 -16.64
C ALA A 275 1.08 8.94 -17.27
N LYS A 276 0.76 8.86 -18.57
CA LYS A 276 -0.13 9.81 -19.23
C LYS A 276 -1.53 9.81 -18.61
N VAL A 277 -2.13 8.64 -18.44
CA VAL A 277 -3.47 8.48 -17.84
C VAL A 277 -3.50 8.99 -16.39
N LEU A 278 -2.52 8.58 -15.58
CA LEU A 278 -2.41 9.03 -14.19
C LEU A 278 -2.13 10.53 -14.08
N GLY A 279 -1.29 11.08 -14.96
CA GLY A 279 -0.95 12.50 -15.02
C GLY A 279 -2.16 13.37 -15.33
N ASN A 280 -2.98 12.98 -16.32
CA ASN A 280 -4.20 13.70 -16.66
C ASN A 280 -5.20 13.72 -15.50
N VAL A 281 -5.38 12.59 -14.82
CA VAL A 281 -6.33 12.47 -13.70
C VAL A 281 -5.81 13.16 -12.44
N PHE A 282 -4.54 12.98 -12.10
CA PHE A 282 -3.94 13.58 -10.92
C PHE A 282 -3.75 15.09 -11.07
N GLY A 283 -3.44 15.58 -12.28
CA GLY A 283 -3.36 17.00 -12.58
C GLY A 283 -4.66 17.74 -12.24
N LEU A 284 -5.82 17.12 -12.42
CA LEU A 284 -7.12 17.68 -12.01
C LEU A 284 -7.34 17.65 -10.49
N LEU A 285 -6.71 16.73 -9.75
CA LEU A 285 -6.75 16.71 -8.28
C LEU A 285 -5.79 17.74 -7.68
N GLN A 286 -4.62 17.94 -8.29
CA GLN A 286 -3.64 18.94 -7.86
C GLN A 286 -4.06 20.37 -8.22
N ASN A 287 -4.67 20.54 -9.39
CA ASN A 287 -5.16 21.83 -9.88
C ASN A 287 -6.64 21.74 -10.25
N PRO A 288 -7.55 21.65 -9.26
CA PRO A 288 -8.98 21.54 -9.53
C PRO A 288 -9.49 22.76 -10.33
N PRO A 289 -10.15 22.55 -11.48
CA PRO A 289 -10.75 23.66 -12.22
C PRO A 289 -11.80 24.36 -11.36
N GLN A 290 -11.84 25.71 -11.39
CA GLN A 290 -12.82 26.50 -10.61
C GLN A 290 -14.28 26.08 -10.86
N LYS A 291 -14.58 25.63 -12.08
CA LYS A 291 -15.92 25.14 -12.48
C LYS A 291 -16.25 23.73 -11.95
N SER A 292 -15.35 23.11 -11.18
CA SER A 292 -15.49 21.75 -10.63
C SER A 292 -15.52 21.74 -9.10
N PRO A 293 -16.58 22.30 -8.47
CA PRO A 293 -16.67 22.41 -7.00
C PRO A 293 -16.61 21.04 -6.30
N THR A 294 -17.04 19.98 -6.98
CA THR A 294 -16.93 18.59 -6.50
C THR A 294 -15.47 18.18 -6.25
N ILE A 295 -14.55 18.53 -7.15
CA ILE A 295 -13.14 18.18 -7.05
C ILE A 295 -12.48 19.06 -5.99
N MET A 296 -12.74 20.37 -6.01
CA MET A 296 -12.23 21.31 -5.00
C MET A 296 -12.59 20.87 -3.58
N LYS A 297 -13.86 20.50 -3.33
CA LYS A 297 -14.32 20.07 -2.01
C LYS A 297 -13.66 18.78 -1.52
N VAL A 298 -13.44 17.80 -2.41
CA VAL A 298 -12.77 16.56 -2.00
C VAL A 298 -11.29 16.79 -1.70
N VAL A 299 -10.60 17.60 -2.51
CA VAL A 299 -9.18 17.94 -2.30
C VAL A 299 -8.99 18.70 -0.99
N ALA A 300 -9.76 19.77 -0.76
CA ALA A 300 -9.73 20.51 0.50
C ALA A 300 -10.08 19.63 1.71
N GLY A 301 -11.03 18.70 1.55
CA GLY A 301 -11.37 17.72 2.58
C GLY A 301 -10.21 16.77 2.89
N CYS A 302 -9.50 16.29 1.86
CA CYS A 302 -8.31 15.44 2.02
C CYS A 302 -7.18 16.19 2.71
N GLU A 303 -6.89 17.42 2.26
CA GLU A 303 -5.84 18.26 2.84
C GLU A 303 -6.09 18.49 4.33
N LYS A 304 -7.32 18.85 4.70
CA LYS A 304 -7.72 19.06 6.09
C LYS A 304 -7.48 17.84 6.98
N VAL A 305 -7.80 16.63 6.51
CA VAL A 305 -7.69 15.41 7.33
C VAL A 305 -6.31 14.77 7.29
N GLN A 306 -5.52 15.01 6.23
CA GLN A 306 -4.14 14.52 6.13
C GLN A 306 -3.12 15.49 6.74
N GLY A 307 -3.48 16.78 6.88
CA GLY A 307 -2.59 17.85 7.31
C GLY A 307 -1.62 18.34 6.23
N ARG A 308 -1.80 17.90 4.98
CA ARG A 308 -1.01 18.30 3.81
C ARG A 308 -1.74 18.03 2.51
N GLU A 309 -1.31 18.68 1.43
CA GLU A 309 -1.80 18.45 0.07
C GLU A 309 -1.62 16.99 -0.39
N LEU A 310 -2.44 16.56 -1.36
CA LEU A 310 -2.31 15.24 -1.96
C LEU A 310 -1.02 15.13 -2.79
N ALA A 311 -0.28 14.05 -2.57
CA ALA A 311 0.94 13.73 -3.30
C ALA A 311 0.76 12.45 -4.14
N VAL A 312 1.71 12.17 -5.04
CA VAL A 312 1.69 10.97 -5.90
C VAL A 312 1.61 9.67 -5.07
N VAL A 313 2.19 9.65 -3.87
CA VAL A 313 2.09 8.51 -2.94
C VAL A 313 0.66 8.27 -2.45
N ASP A 314 -0.18 9.31 -2.36
CA ASP A 314 -1.59 9.16 -2.00
C ASP A 314 -2.42 8.62 -3.17
N LEU A 315 -2.03 8.98 -4.40
CA LEU A 315 -2.63 8.42 -5.61
C LEU A 315 -2.42 6.90 -5.66
N GLU A 316 -1.19 6.43 -5.43
CA GLU A 316 -0.88 5.00 -5.33
C GLU A 316 -1.78 4.31 -4.28
N HIS A 317 -1.81 4.86 -3.07
CA HIS A 317 -2.57 4.29 -1.96
C HIS A 317 -4.07 4.27 -2.22
N ALA A 318 -4.62 5.30 -2.87
CA ALA A 318 -6.02 5.36 -3.29
C ALA A 318 -6.35 4.31 -4.38
N LEU A 319 -5.47 4.13 -5.38
CA LEU A 319 -5.62 3.06 -6.38
C LEU A 319 -5.64 1.68 -5.71
N CYS A 320 -4.73 1.45 -4.75
CA CYS A 320 -4.73 0.27 -3.90
C CYS A 320 -6.09 0.02 -3.22
N LYS A 321 -6.81 1.06 -2.80
CA LYS A 321 -8.12 0.91 -2.13
C LYS A 321 -9.26 0.70 -3.10
N ILE A 322 -9.22 1.26 -4.31
CA ILE A 322 -10.21 0.98 -5.37
C ILE A 322 -10.33 -0.54 -5.58
N SER A 323 -9.19 -1.22 -5.72
CA SER A 323 -9.12 -2.68 -5.87
C SER A 323 -9.69 -3.44 -4.67
N ARG A 324 -9.38 -3.00 -3.44
CA ARG A 324 -9.87 -3.63 -2.20
C ARG A 324 -11.37 -3.46 -2.00
N GLN A 325 -11.92 -2.29 -2.32
CA GLN A 325 -13.36 -2.02 -2.28
C GLN A 325 -14.12 -2.97 -3.22
N ASP A 326 -13.62 -3.16 -4.44
CA ASP A 326 -14.27 -4.02 -5.43
C ASP A 326 -14.20 -5.51 -5.04
N THR A 327 -13.03 -5.99 -4.58
CA THR A 327 -12.84 -7.36 -4.11
C THR A 327 -13.77 -7.71 -2.93
N ARG A 328 -13.94 -6.77 -1.99
CA ARG A 328 -14.86 -6.94 -0.85
C ARG A 328 -16.32 -6.91 -1.25
N ALA A 329 -16.69 -6.05 -2.20
CA ALA A 329 -18.04 -6.02 -2.76
C ALA A 329 -18.41 -7.33 -3.48
N LYS A 330 -17.42 -8.04 -4.06
CA LYS A 330 -17.60 -9.35 -4.71
C LYS A 330 -17.71 -10.49 -3.68
N THR A 331 -16.86 -10.53 -2.65
CA THR A 331 -16.90 -11.56 -1.60
C THR A 331 -18.17 -11.49 -0.73
N GLY A 332 -18.71 -10.29 -0.51
CA GLY A 332 -20.01 -10.11 0.14
C GLY A 332 -21.21 -10.66 -0.63
N LYS A 333 -21.05 -11.03 -1.91
CA LYS A 333 -22.07 -11.70 -2.72
C LYS A 333 -21.97 -13.24 -2.72
N GLY A 334 -20.98 -13.81 -2.02
CA GLY A 334 -20.62 -15.25 -2.09
C GLY A 334 -21.05 -16.14 -0.91
N ASN A 335 -21.41 -15.60 0.25
CA ASN A 335 -21.77 -16.42 1.43
C ASN A 335 -23.27 -16.74 1.51
N GLY A 336 -23.84 -17.19 0.40
CA GLY A 336 -25.23 -17.63 0.27
C GLY A 336 -25.37 -19.05 -0.29
N LYS A 337 -24.33 -19.89 -0.20
CA LYS A 337 -24.45 -21.34 -0.44
C LYS A 337 -23.93 -22.08 0.78
N GLY A 338 -24.85 -22.87 1.37
CA GLY A 338 -24.75 -23.45 2.70
C GLY A 338 -23.46 -24.22 2.94
N ALA A 339 -22.85 -23.94 4.09
CA ALA A 339 -22.05 -24.91 4.79
C ALA A 339 -22.97 -26.08 5.18
N ALA A 340 -23.10 -27.06 4.29
CA ALA A 340 -23.59 -28.37 4.65
C ALA A 340 -22.56 -29.01 5.57
N VAL A 341 -22.79 -28.87 6.87
CA VAL A 341 -22.16 -29.63 7.93
C VAL A 341 -22.44 -31.11 7.66
N LYS A 342 -21.45 -31.83 7.11
CA LYS A 342 -21.44 -33.30 7.19
C LYS A 342 -20.85 -33.68 8.55
N GLY A 343 -21.74 -33.82 9.52
CA GLY A 343 -21.52 -34.61 10.73
C GLY A 343 -22.11 -36.01 10.58
N LYS A 344 -21.59 -36.94 11.39
CA LYS A 344 -21.81 -38.40 11.49
C LYS A 344 -20.81 -39.20 10.63
N GLY A 345 -19.94 -40.06 11.15
CA GLY A 345 -19.82 -40.71 12.47
C GLY A 345 -19.49 -42.20 12.26
N GLY A 346 -18.68 -42.82 13.12
CA GLY A 346 -18.62 -44.29 13.26
C GLY A 346 -17.24 -44.93 13.13
N MET A 347 -16.79 -45.55 14.22
CA MET A 347 -15.57 -46.34 14.42
C MET A 347 -15.57 -47.71 13.71
N SER A 348 -14.38 -48.29 13.44
CA SER A 348 -14.02 -49.69 13.76
C SER A 348 -12.54 -50.02 13.44
N HIS A 349 -12.01 -51.06 14.11
CA HIS A 349 -10.62 -51.45 14.33
C HIS A 349 -9.86 -52.16 13.17
N GLY A 350 -8.59 -51.77 12.95
CA GLY A 350 -7.34 -52.56 12.66
C GLY A 350 -7.26 -53.62 11.52
N PRO A 351 -6.07 -54.24 11.26
CA PRO A 351 -4.69 -53.71 11.24
C PRO A 351 -3.84 -54.13 9.99
N ASN A 352 -2.62 -53.57 9.88
CA ASN A 352 -1.41 -54.00 9.13
C ASN A 352 -1.43 -54.26 7.60
N ARG A 353 -0.59 -53.50 6.87
CA ARG A 353 0.41 -54.07 5.93
C ARG A 353 1.52 -53.05 5.59
N MET A 354 2.77 -53.42 5.84
CA MET A 354 3.98 -52.84 5.23
C MET A 354 4.07 -53.26 3.76
N GLU A 355 4.54 -52.39 2.87
CA GLU A 355 5.63 -52.69 1.92
C GLU A 355 6.12 -51.43 1.17
N THR A 356 7.32 -51.57 0.64
CA THR A 356 8.37 -50.60 0.31
C THR A 356 8.38 -50.09 -1.15
N THR A 357 9.16 -49.02 -1.35
CA THR A 357 10.03 -48.66 -2.51
C THR A 357 9.50 -48.02 -3.81
N GLY A 358 10.30 -47.07 -4.34
CA GLY A 358 10.30 -46.51 -5.71
C GLY A 358 10.17 -44.97 -5.72
N GLN A 359 11.23 -44.16 -5.57
CA GLN A 359 12.21 -43.69 -6.58
C GLN A 359 11.63 -43.05 -7.86
N ASN A 360 12.20 -41.88 -8.18
CA ASN A 360 12.27 -41.14 -9.46
C ASN A 360 11.00 -40.37 -9.90
N GLU A 361 11.03 -39.20 -10.54
CA GLU A 361 12.11 -38.51 -11.26
C GLU A 361 11.71 -37.05 -11.56
N TYR A 362 12.72 -36.22 -11.82
CA TYR A 362 12.63 -34.96 -12.56
C TYR A 362 12.25 -35.22 -14.02
N SER A 363 11.50 -34.30 -14.66
CA SER A 363 11.54 -34.13 -16.11
C SER A 363 11.19 -32.69 -16.50
N ASP A 364 12.23 -31.95 -16.90
CA ASP A 364 12.16 -30.92 -17.94
C ASP A 364 12.27 -31.60 -19.32
N GLY A 365 11.69 -30.98 -20.34
CA GLY A 365 11.76 -31.36 -21.75
C GLY A 365 10.42 -31.06 -22.45
N ASP A 366 10.35 -30.48 -23.65
CA ASP A 366 11.39 -30.28 -24.65
C ASP A 366 10.90 -29.28 -25.72
N GLU A 367 11.85 -28.67 -26.40
CA GLU A 367 11.71 -27.85 -27.59
C GLU A 367 11.44 -28.71 -28.85
N GLY A 368 11.01 -28.07 -29.93
CA GLY A 368 11.01 -28.66 -31.28
C GLY A 368 11.00 -27.59 -32.37
N ASN A 369 12.17 -27.10 -32.75
CA ASN A 369 12.92 -27.34 -34.01
C ASN A 369 12.38 -26.60 -35.25
N SER A 370 13.04 -25.51 -35.67
CA SER A 370 14.11 -25.39 -36.70
C SER A 370 13.64 -25.45 -38.15
N MET A 371 14.07 -24.47 -38.95
CA MET A 371 14.66 -24.75 -40.27
C MET A 371 15.65 -23.67 -40.68
N ILE A 372 16.85 -24.13 -41.04
CA ILE A 372 17.96 -23.44 -41.68
C ILE A 372 17.85 -23.67 -43.19
N THR A 373 18.09 -22.63 -43.99
CA THR A 373 18.87 -22.62 -45.26
C THR A 373 19.09 -21.13 -45.60
N GLY A 374 20.23 -20.59 -46.02
CA GLY A 374 21.46 -21.17 -46.55
C GLY A 374 21.93 -20.30 -47.73
N ARG A 375 22.92 -19.44 -47.50
CA ARG A 375 24.02 -18.94 -48.35
C ARG A 375 24.38 -17.49 -48.02
#